data_AF-A0A6N9A2Y9-F1
#
_entry.id   AF-A0A6N9A2Y9-F1
#
_cell.length_a   1.000
_cell.length_b   1.000
_cell.length_c   1.000
_cell.angle_alpha   90.00
_cell.angle_beta   90.00
_cell.angle_gamma   90.00
#
_symmetry.space_group_name_H-M   'P 1'
#
loop_
_entity.id
_entity.type
_entity.pdbx_description
1 polymer ?
#
loop_
_entity_poly.entity_id
_entity_poly.type
_entity_poly.pdbx_seq_one_letter_code
_entity_poly.pdbx_strand_id
1 'polypeptide(L)'
;MSNMAPLLKLEPTEWIQAFRSITNATNERTIITSSLPESGVGNSSPTMDYTEARAFATLLVMANMNSLPLDWAARLSVGGANLNFYLVKQFPVLPPEAYLESPSPGQPSYAQIIAPKVLELTFTAWELEPFARDLGYEGPPFQWDEERRHRLKCELDAIYARMYGLDRSDLEHILDAPPPSASFPALKRNEIKRFGEYRTQRYVLTAFDHLQNGQLPDLRIDPGAGSA
;
A
#
# COMPACT_ATOMS: atom_id res chain seq x y z
N MET A 1 32.73 -1.65 39.77
CA MET A 1 31.33 -1.56 39.30
C MET A 1 31.36 -0.84 37.97
N SER A 2 31.45 -1.61 36.88
CA SER A 2 31.51 -1.07 35.51
C SER A 2 30.09 -0.76 35.08
N ASN A 3 29.78 0.52 34.95
CA ASN A 3 28.49 1.02 34.47
C ASN A 3 28.51 0.93 32.93
N MET A 4 28.29 -0.27 32.39
CA MET A 4 27.95 -0.41 30.97
C MET A 4 26.54 0.13 30.80
N ALA A 5 26.43 1.40 30.40
CA ALA A 5 25.20 1.88 29.77
C ALA A 5 24.83 0.90 28.64
N PRO A 6 23.57 0.49 28.50
CA PRO A 6 23.17 -0.34 27.36
C PRO A 6 23.55 0.40 26.07
N LEU A 7 24.30 -0.29 25.20
CA LEU A 7 24.76 0.20 23.89
C LEU A 7 23.62 0.53 22.92
N LEU A 8 22.37 0.31 23.31
CA LEU A 8 21.17 0.63 22.55
C LEU A 8 20.34 1.63 23.35
N LYS A 9 20.56 2.92 23.11
CA LYS A 9 19.42 3.83 23.11
C LYS A 9 18.63 3.48 21.85
N LEU A 10 17.47 2.84 22.03
CA LEU A 10 16.43 2.86 21.01
C LEU A 10 15.92 4.30 20.98
N GLU A 11 16.60 5.15 20.20
CA GLU A 11 15.98 6.37 19.68
C GLU A 11 14.67 5.96 18.98
N PRO A 12 13.62 6.82 18.96
CA PRO A 12 12.38 6.51 18.27
C PRO A 12 12.70 5.97 16.87
N THR A 13 12.19 4.78 16.57
CA THR A 13 12.55 4.02 15.36
C THR A 13 12.39 4.89 14.12
N GLU A 14 13.51 5.24 13.49
CA GLU A 14 13.47 5.92 12.21
C GLU A 14 13.01 4.89 11.16
N TRP A 15 11.77 5.02 10.68
CA TRP A 15 11.25 4.18 9.62
C TRP A 15 11.74 4.68 8.27
N ILE A 16 12.32 3.78 7.49
CA ILE A 16 12.65 4.03 6.09
C ILE A 16 11.76 3.15 5.22
N GLN A 17 11.47 3.61 4.00
CA GLN A 17 10.74 2.82 3.02
C GLN A 17 11.72 2.25 2.02
N ALA A 18 11.61 0.96 1.71
CA ALA A 18 12.38 0.35 0.62
C ALA A 18 11.47 -0.06 -0.52
N PHE A 19 12.07 -0.22 -1.71
CA PHE A 19 11.39 -0.77 -2.86
C PHE A 19 12.22 -1.87 -3.52
N ARG A 20 11.55 -2.84 -4.13
CA ARG A 20 12.22 -3.92 -4.87
C ARG A 20 12.75 -3.37 -6.20
N SER A 21 14.06 -3.28 -6.38
CA SER A 21 14.62 -2.75 -7.63
C SER A 21 14.62 -3.75 -8.78
N ILE A 22 14.61 -5.06 -8.50
CA ILE A 22 14.49 -6.09 -9.55
C ILE A 22 13.02 -6.28 -9.87
N THR A 23 12.62 -5.95 -11.10
CA THR A 23 11.23 -6.07 -11.55
C THR A 23 11.13 -6.00 -13.05
N ASN A 24 10.01 -6.37 -13.65
CA ASN A 24 9.75 -6.15 -15.07
C ASN A 24 8.26 -5.79 -15.27
N ALA A 25 7.89 -5.40 -16.48
CA ALA A 25 6.50 -5.05 -16.82
C ALA A 25 5.55 -6.27 -16.85
N THR A 26 6.06 -7.50 -16.98
CA THR A 26 5.26 -8.73 -17.08
C THR A 26 5.01 -9.41 -15.73
N ASN A 27 5.69 -8.97 -14.68
CA ASN A 27 5.52 -9.44 -13.31
C ASN A 27 4.08 -9.17 -12.83
N GLU A 28 3.65 -9.94 -11.83
CA GLU A 28 2.37 -9.71 -11.18
C GLU A 28 2.24 -8.28 -10.63
N ARG A 29 3.33 -7.75 -10.05
CA ARG A 29 3.49 -6.36 -9.59
C ARG A 29 4.80 -5.79 -10.12
N THR A 30 4.77 -4.58 -10.69
CA THR A 30 5.97 -3.89 -11.19
C THR A 30 6.64 -3.11 -10.06
N ILE A 31 5.88 -2.44 -9.21
CA ILE A 31 6.36 -1.78 -8.01
C ILE A 31 5.89 -2.53 -6.75
N ILE A 32 6.82 -2.72 -5.82
CA ILE A 32 6.55 -3.25 -4.48
C ILE A 32 7.39 -2.44 -3.51
N THR A 33 6.74 -1.88 -2.51
CA THR A 33 7.42 -1.13 -1.44
C THR A 33 7.01 -1.63 -0.07
N SER A 34 7.90 -1.48 0.90
CA SER A 34 7.68 -1.90 2.29
C SER A 34 8.36 -0.94 3.26
N SER A 35 7.83 -0.86 4.47
CA SER A 35 8.47 -0.16 5.59
C SER A 35 9.47 -1.09 6.27
N LEU A 36 10.56 -0.53 6.76
CA LEU A 36 11.56 -1.24 7.55
C LEU A 36 12.14 -0.29 8.60
N PRO A 37 12.58 -0.80 9.77
CA PRO A 37 13.39 0.01 10.67
C PRO A 37 14.70 0.39 9.98
N GLU A 38 15.28 1.52 10.40
CA GLU A 38 16.59 1.95 9.93
C GLU A 38 17.62 0.82 10.10
N SER A 39 18.07 0.28 8.96
CA SER A 39 18.91 -0.91 8.92
C SER A 39 19.67 -0.98 7.59
N GLY A 40 20.73 -1.79 7.56
CA GLY A 40 21.50 -2.03 6.34
C GLY A 40 20.68 -2.82 5.31
N VAL A 41 20.55 -2.28 4.11
CA VAL A 41 19.85 -2.92 2.99
C VAL A 41 20.81 -3.34 1.87
N GLY A 42 20.44 -4.39 1.13
CA GLY A 42 21.16 -4.78 -0.08
C GLY A 42 20.85 -3.86 -1.27
N ASN A 43 21.71 -3.87 -2.30
CA ASN A 43 21.56 -3.04 -3.51
C ASN A 43 20.21 -3.26 -4.24
N SER A 44 19.61 -4.44 -4.12
CA SER A 44 18.31 -4.76 -4.72
C SER A 44 17.10 -4.23 -3.95
N SER A 45 17.34 -3.56 -2.82
CA SER A 45 16.32 -2.98 -1.94
C SER A 45 16.66 -1.52 -1.62
N PRO A 46 16.73 -0.61 -2.62
CA PRO A 46 17.04 0.78 -2.36
C PRO A 46 15.97 1.44 -1.49
N THR A 47 16.39 2.48 -0.77
CA THR A 47 15.57 3.14 0.24
C THR A 47 15.14 4.55 -0.19
N MET A 48 14.02 4.97 0.38
CA MET A 48 13.44 6.30 0.34
C MET A 48 13.25 6.74 1.80
N ASP A 49 13.75 7.93 2.11
CA ASP A 49 13.66 8.52 3.44
C ASP A 49 12.83 9.82 3.38
N TYR A 50 12.21 10.15 4.51
CA TYR A 50 11.33 11.30 4.69
C TYR A 50 11.89 12.19 5.80
N THR A 51 11.82 13.51 5.60
CA THR A 51 12.35 14.47 6.58
C THR A 51 11.42 14.69 7.77
N GLU A 52 10.11 14.48 7.60
CA GLU A 52 9.08 14.77 8.60
C GLU A 52 8.03 13.67 8.65
N ALA A 53 7.37 13.52 9.81
CA ALA A 53 6.26 12.60 10.04
C ALA A 53 6.51 11.17 9.50
N ARG A 54 7.73 10.65 9.68
CA ARG A 54 8.24 9.45 8.98
C ARG A 54 7.27 8.27 8.98
N ALA A 55 6.65 7.93 10.11
CA ALA A 55 5.70 6.81 10.18
C ALA A 55 4.44 7.06 9.31
N PHE A 56 3.80 8.22 9.44
CA PHE A 56 2.61 8.59 8.65
C PHE A 56 2.94 8.77 7.17
N ALA A 57 4.03 9.46 6.84
CA ALA A 57 4.50 9.65 5.48
C ALA A 57 4.80 8.29 4.82
N THR A 58 5.56 7.44 5.50
CA THR A 58 5.85 6.08 5.04
C THR A 58 4.56 5.30 4.82
N LEU A 59 3.61 5.34 5.76
CA LEU A 59 2.34 4.63 5.64
C LEU A 59 1.56 5.06 4.39
N LEU A 60 1.40 6.36 4.16
CA LEU A 60 0.59 6.90 3.06
C LEU A 60 1.28 6.69 1.71
N VAL A 61 2.60 6.93 1.64
CA VAL A 61 3.36 6.74 0.40
C VAL A 61 3.49 5.26 0.07
N MET A 62 3.69 4.38 1.06
CA MET A 62 3.69 2.93 0.87
C MET A 62 2.36 2.42 0.31
N ALA A 63 1.25 2.92 0.82
CA ALA A 63 -0.07 2.53 0.31
C ALA A 63 -0.26 2.99 -1.13
N ASN A 64 0.13 4.22 -1.46
CA ASN A 64 0.00 4.76 -2.81
C ASN A 64 0.89 4.01 -3.81
N MET A 65 2.16 3.81 -3.46
CA MET A 65 3.13 3.10 -4.29
C MET A 65 2.80 1.63 -4.48
N ASN A 66 2.01 1.02 -3.60
CA ASN A 66 1.53 -0.34 -3.77
C ASN A 66 0.11 -0.42 -4.37
N SER A 67 -0.49 0.69 -4.80
CA SER A 67 -1.79 0.68 -5.48
C SER A 67 -1.67 0.19 -6.94
N LEU A 68 -2.72 -0.46 -7.45
CA LEU A 68 -2.79 -0.91 -8.85
C LEU A 68 -2.80 0.25 -9.85
N PRO A 69 -3.50 1.39 -9.63
CA PRO A 69 -3.41 2.53 -10.53
C PRO A 69 -1.98 3.07 -10.69
N LEU A 70 -1.22 3.22 -9.60
CA LEU A 70 0.18 3.63 -9.68
C LEU A 70 1.05 2.55 -10.33
N ASP A 71 0.84 1.26 -9.99
CA ASP A 71 1.59 0.16 -10.59
C ASP A 71 1.37 0.08 -12.11
N TRP A 72 0.16 0.39 -12.57
CA TRP A 72 -0.15 0.51 -14.00
C TRP A 72 0.64 1.64 -14.66
N ALA A 73 0.67 2.84 -14.06
CA ALA A 73 1.49 3.95 -14.56
C ALA A 73 2.99 3.61 -14.58
N ALA A 74 3.47 2.90 -13.53
CA ALA A 74 4.85 2.44 -13.45
C ALA A 74 5.18 1.44 -14.57
N ARG A 75 4.29 0.50 -14.89
CA ARG A 75 4.47 -0.49 -15.98
C ARG A 75 4.72 0.16 -17.32
N LEU A 76 4.06 1.26 -17.62
CA LEU A 76 4.24 1.98 -18.88
C LEU A 76 5.64 2.61 -19.00
N SER A 77 6.31 2.85 -17.87
CA SER A 77 7.62 3.50 -17.82
C SER A 77 8.78 2.50 -17.67
N VAL A 78 8.53 1.32 -17.09
CA VAL A 78 9.56 0.30 -16.83
C VAL A 78 9.75 -0.59 -18.07
N GLY A 79 10.76 -0.28 -18.87
CA GLY A 79 11.12 -1.07 -20.07
C GLY A 79 12.08 -2.25 -19.83
N GLY A 80 12.65 -2.40 -18.64
CA GLY A 80 13.70 -3.38 -18.35
C GLY A 80 13.51 -4.14 -17.04
N ALA A 81 14.57 -4.84 -16.60
CA ALA A 81 14.56 -5.68 -15.40
C ALA A 81 14.87 -4.91 -14.09
N ASN A 82 15.14 -3.61 -14.19
CA ASN A 82 15.56 -2.75 -13.08
C ASN A 82 14.65 -1.53 -12.96
N LEU A 83 14.11 -1.32 -11.76
CA LEU A 83 13.41 -0.11 -11.37
C LEU A 83 14.43 0.94 -10.92
N ASN A 84 14.81 1.81 -11.87
CA ASN A 84 15.82 2.85 -11.65
C ASN A 84 15.25 4.06 -10.89
N PHE A 85 16.12 4.80 -10.18
CA PHE A 85 15.73 5.96 -9.36
C PHE A 85 15.04 7.07 -10.14
N TYR A 86 15.43 7.31 -11.40
CA TYR A 86 14.77 8.34 -12.21
C TYR A 86 13.31 8.00 -12.50
N LEU A 87 12.93 6.71 -12.54
CA LEU A 87 11.53 6.29 -12.69
C LEU A 87 10.77 6.54 -11.40
N VAL A 88 11.34 6.11 -10.26
CA VAL A 88 10.72 6.29 -8.95
C VAL A 88 10.43 7.76 -8.66
N LYS A 89 11.35 8.65 -9.02
CA LYS A 89 11.19 10.12 -8.88
C LYS A 89 10.10 10.74 -9.76
N GLN A 90 9.57 10.00 -10.74
CA GLN A 90 8.53 10.45 -11.67
C GLN A 90 7.18 9.77 -11.44
N PHE A 91 7.09 8.81 -10.51
CA PHE A 91 5.83 8.14 -10.24
C PHE A 91 4.81 9.12 -9.66
N PRO A 92 3.51 8.94 -9.97
CA PRO A 92 2.45 9.85 -9.58
C PRO A 92 2.12 9.69 -8.08
N VAL A 93 3.08 9.96 -7.20
CA VAL A 93 2.83 9.96 -5.76
C VAL A 93 2.03 11.22 -5.43
N LEU A 94 0.84 11.03 -4.82
CA LEU A 94 -0.03 12.13 -4.43
C LEU A 94 0.64 13.02 -3.38
N PRO A 95 0.46 14.35 -3.46
CA PRO A 95 1.03 15.28 -2.51
C PRO A 95 0.31 15.18 -1.14
N PRO A 96 0.95 15.58 -0.03
CA PRO A 96 0.37 15.47 1.32
C PRO A 96 -1.02 16.10 1.46
N GLU A 97 -1.28 17.21 0.77
CA GLU A 97 -2.54 17.96 0.83
C GLU A 97 -3.73 17.12 0.33
N ALA A 98 -3.52 16.24 -0.65
CA ALA A 98 -4.56 15.35 -1.17
C ALA A 98 -5.11 14.40 -0.10
N TYR A 99 -4.30 14.04 0.90
CA TYR A 99 -4.73 13.16 1.99
C TYR A 99 -5.56 13.88 3.07
N LEU A 100 -5.55 15.22 3.08
CA LEU A 100 -6.37 16.03 3.98
C LEU A 100 -7.79 16.23 3.45
N GLU A 101 -8.01 16.02 2.15
CA GLU A 101 -9.33 16.07 1.53
C GLU A 101 -10.21 14.90 1.99
N SER A 102 -11.53 15.06 1.82
CA SER A 102 -12.52 14.03 2.14
C SER A 102 -13.25 13.59 0.87
N PRO A 103 -13.66 12.31 0.73
CA PRO A 103 -14.36 11.87 -0.49
C PRO A 103 -15.69 12.57 -0.72
N SER A 104 -16.35 13.02 0.35
CA SER A 104 -17.59 13.81 0.32
C SER A 104 -17.74 14.66 1.60
N PRO A 105 -18.55 15.73 1.59
CA PRO A 105 -18.77 16.57 2.77
C PRO A 105 -19.27 15.76 3.98
N GLY A 106 -18.68 16.02 5.15
CA GLY A 106 -19.04 15.34 6.40
C GLY A 106 -18.42 13.94 6.58
N GLN A 107 -17.59 13.49 5.65
CA GLN A 107 -16.82 12.25 5.77
C GLN A 107 -15.43 12.51 6.36
N PRO A 108 -14.77 11.48 6.92
CA PRO A 108 -13.36 11.56 7.31
C PRO A 108 -12.44 11.86 6.12
N SER A 109 -11.25 12.39 6.41
CA SER A 109 -10.24 12.61 5.37
C SER A 109 -9.71 11.30 4.79
N TYR A 110 -9.11 11.36 3.60
CA TYR A 110 -8.46 10.20 2.99
C TYR A 110 -7.39 9.60 3.91
N ALA A 111 -6.61 10.42 4.63
CA ALA A 111 -5.66 9.94 5.63
C ALA A 111 -6.35 9.08 6.70
N GLN A 112 -7.49 9.53 7.23
CA GLN A 112 -8.26 8.80 8.25
C GLN A 112 -8.89 7.51 7.71
N ILE A 113 -9.16 7.43 6.41
CA ILE A 113 -9.71 6.24 5.76
C ILE A 113 -8.62 5.20 5.43
N ILE A 114 -7.44 5.68 5.00
CA ILE A 114 -6.31 4.86 4.53
C ILE A 114 -5.51 4.30 5.71
N ALA A 115 -5.17 5.14 6.70
CA ALA A 115 -4.32 4.76 7.84
C ALA A 115 -4.71 3.44 8.53
N PRO A 116 -5.97 3.24 8.98
CA PRO A 116 -6.35 2.00 9.65
C PRO A 116 -6.16 0.75 8.77
N LYS A 117 -6.39 0.86 7.45
CA LYS A 117 -6.26 -0.27 6.52
C LYS A 117 -4.81 -0.67 6.31
N VAL A 118 -3.95 0.32 6.15
CA VAL A 118 -2.51 0.07 5.94
C VAL A 118 -1.86 -0.43 7.22
N LEU A 119 -2.28 0.09 8.36
CA LEU A 119 -1.88 -0.42 9.67
C LEU A 119 -2.26 -1.90 9.82
N GLU A 120 -3.51 -2.27 9.52
CA GLU A 120 -3.97 -3.68 9.56
C GLU A 120 -3.18 -4.58 8.59
N LEU A 121 -2.87 -4.07 7.41
CA LEU A 121 -2.08 -4.79 6.41
C LEU A 121 -0.61 -4.98 6.82
N THR A 122 -0.08 -4.10 7.68
CA THR A 122 1.35 -4.02 8.01
C THR A 122 1.66 -4.66 9.36
N PHE A 123 0.95 -4.32 10.44
CA PHE A 123 1.28 -4.74 11.80
C PHE A 123 0.82 -6.18 12.10
N THR A 124 1.48 -7.17 11.51
CA THR A 124 1.13 -8.61 11.67
C THR A 124 2.06 -9.39 12.60
N ALA A 125 3.05 -8.73 13.19
CA ALA A 125 4.01 -9.34 14.12
C ALA A 125 4.50 -8.30 15.15
N TRP A 126 4.91 -8.77 16.33
CA TRP A 126 5.33 -7.91 17.45
C TRP A 126 6.57 -7.05 17.14
N GLU A 127 7.41 -7.49 16.22
CA GLU A 127 8.58 -6.73 15.74
C GLU A 127 8.17 -5.41 15.06
N LEU A 128 6.92 -5.29 14.63
CA LEU A 128 6.33 -4.08 14.04
C LEU A 128 5.53 -3.25 15.06
N GLU A 129 5.55 -3.61 16.35
CA GLU A 129 4.89 -2.86 17.42
C GLU A 129 5.33 -1.39 17.48
N PRO A 130 6.63 -1.05 17.33
CA PRO A 130 7.03 0.36 17.33
C PRO A 130 6.38 1.14 16.18
N PHE A 131 6.19 0.53 15.00
CA PHE A 131 5.51 1.16 13.86
C PHE A 131 4.05 1.47 14.19
N ALA A 132 3.36 0.49 14.79
CA ALA A 132 1.97 0.64 15.18
C ALA A 132 1.79 1.71 16.26
N ARG A 133 2.69 1.75 17.23
CA ARG A 133 2.72 2.76 18.30
C ARG A 133 2.95 4.17 17.75
N ASP A 134 3.87 4.34 16.81
CA ASP A 134 4.13 5.61 16.13
C ASP A 134 2.90 6.12 15.34
N LEU A 135 1.99 5.23 14.98
CA LEU A 135 0.70 5.51 14.34
C LEU A 135 -0.48 5.64 15.34
N GLY A 136 -0.19 5.54 16.65
CA GLY A 136 -1.18 5.67 17.72
C GLY A 136 -1.99 4.40 18.03
N TYR A 137 -1.51 3.23 17.63
CA TYR A 137 -2.14 1.94 17.94
C TYR A 137 -1.38 1.18 19.03
N GLU A 138 -2.09 0.81 20.10
CA GLU A 138 -1.54 0.10 21.26
C GLU A 138 -2.09 -1.34 21.42
N GLY A 139 -2.82 -1.84 20.41
CA GLY A 139 -3.39 -3.19 20.43
C GLY A 139 -2.38 -4.27 20.01
N PRO A 140 -2.80 -5.55 20.00
CA PRO A 140 -1.96 -6.65 19.53
C PRO A 140 -1.78 -6.60 17.99
N PRO A 141 -0.77 -7.29 17.45
CA PRO A 141 -0.64 -7.48 16.01
C PRO A 141 -1.89 -8.12 15.39
N PHE A 142 -2.22 -7.71 14.17
CA PHE A 142 -3.36 -8.22 13.41
C PHE A 142 -3.13 -9.67 12.97
N GLN A 143 -4.14 -10.51 13.17
CA GLN A 143 -4.12 -11.88 12.67
C GLN A 143 -4.06 -11.91 11.13
N TRP A 144 -3.31 -12.88 10.60
CA TRP A 144 -3.19 -13.05 9.16
C TRP A 144 -4.44 -13.70 8.57
N ASP A 145 -5.29 -12.89 7.94
CA ASP A 145 -6.47 -13.32 7.18
C ASP A 145 -6.31 -12.95 5.69
N GLU A 146 -6.18 -13.95 4.81
CA GLU A 146 -5.99 -13.71 3.38
C GLU A 146 -7.17 -12.98 2.70
N GLU A 147 -8.40 -13.25 3.12
CA GLU A 147 -9.60 -12.65 2.53
C GLU A 147 -9.75 -11.20 2.97
N ARG A 148 -9.62 -10.93 4.28
CA ARG A 148 -9.64 -9.57 4.83
C ARG A 148 -8.53 -8.73 4.21
N ARG A 149 -7.29 -9.24 4.13
CA ARG A 149 -6.16 -8.55 3.51
C ARG A 149 -6.41 -8.27 2.03
N HIS A 150 -7.05 -9.20 1.29
CA HIS A 150 -7.41 -8.97 -0.10
C HIS A 150 -8.45 -7.84 -0.25
N ARG A 151 -9.49 -7.83 0.58
CA ARG A 151 -10.51 -6.77 0.59
C ARG A 151 -9.89 -5.40 0.88
N LEU A 152 -9.08 -5.29 1.93
CA LEU A 152 -8.43 -4.02 2.29
C LEU A 152 -7.54 -3.47 1.16
N LYS A 153 -6.79 -4.34 0.48
CA LYS A 153 -5.99 -3.94 -0.69
C LYS A 153 -6.87 -3.42 -1.82
N CYS A 154 -7.96 -4.12 -2.13
CA CYS A 154 -8.88 -3.70 -3.19
C CYS A 154 -9.58 -2.37 -2.86
N GLU A 155 -9.91 -2.13 -1.59
CA GLU A 155 -10.44 -0.85 -1.13
C GLU A 155 -9.42 0.27 -1.27
N LEU A 156 -8.15 0.03 -0.93
CA LEU A 156 -7.06 0.98 -1.15
C LEU A 156 -6.89 1.30 -2.65
N ASP A 157 -6.92 0.28 -3.52
CA ASP A 157 -6.84 0.47 -4.98
C ASP A 157 -7.98 1.36 -5.50
N ALA A 158 -9.20 1.16 -5.01
CA ALA A 158 -10.36 2.00 -5.34
C ALA A 158 -10.24 3.43 -4.80
N ILE A 159 -9.74 3.60 -3.58
CA ILE A 159 -9.49 4.93 -2.99
C ILE A 159 -8.48 5.69 -3.84
N TYR A 160 -7.34 5.08 -4.18
CA TYR A 160 -6.32 5.74 -4.99
C TYR A 160 -6.83 6.03 -6.41
N ALA A 161 -7.60 5.14 -7.02
CA ALA A 161 -8.22 5.43 -8.31
C ALA A 161 -9.09 6.69 -8.25
N ARG A 162 -9.88 6.86 -7.19
CA ARG A 162 -10.67 8.08 -6.98
C ARG A 162 -9.80 9.31 -6.73
N MET A 163 -8.77 9.21 -5.89
CA MET A 163 -7.86 10.33 -5.62
C MET A 163 -7.08 10.77 -6.87
N TYR A 164 -6.83 9.85 -7.80
CA TYR A 164 -6.27 10.16 -9.12
C TYR A 164 -7.27 10.78 -10.10
N GLY A 165 -8.55 10.90 -9.73
CA GLY A 165 -9.59 11.44 -10.58
C GLY A 165 -10.00 10.51 -11.72
N LEU A 166 -9.71 9.20 -11.60
CA LEU A 166 -10.11 8.21 -12.59
C LEU A 166 -11.62 7.99 -12.53
N ASP A 167 -12.22 7.72 -13.69
CA ASP A 167 -13.58 7.21 -13.75
C ASP A 167 -13.61 5.67 -13.69
N ARG A 168 -14.83 5.13 -13.73
CA ARG A 168 -15.02 3.68 -13.65
C ARG A 168 -14.46 2.95 -14.87
N SER A 169 -14.58 3.54 -16.06
CA SER A 169 -14.09 2.97 -17.32
C SER A 169 -12.56 2.99 -17.36
N ASP A 170 -11.93 4.06 -16.87
CA ASP A 170 -10.48 4.15 -16.70
C ASP A 170 -9.97 3.03 -15.80
N LEU A 171 -10.64 2.82 -14.66
CA LEU A 171 -10.27 1.78 -13.70
C LEU A 171 -10.45 0.37 -14.28
N GLU A 172 -11.53 0.12 -15.02
CA GLU A 172 -11.71 -1.13 -15.76
C GLU A 172 -10.57 -1.40 -16.75
N HIS A 173 -10.17 -0.37 -17.50
CA HIS A 173 -9.06 -0.46 -18.45
C HIS A 173 -7.73 -0.73 -17.73
N ILE A 174 -7.48 -0.03 -16.63
CA ILE A 174 -6.28 -0.25 -15.81
C ILE A 174 -6.23 -1.69 -15.30
N LEU A 175 -7.34 -2.23 -14.80
CA LEU A 175 -7.37 -3.57 -14.20
C LEU A 175 -7.27 -4.69 -15.24
N ASP A 176 -7.86 -4.50 -16.42
CA ASP A 176 -8.02 -5.56 -17.41
C ASP A 176 -8.17 -5.04 -18.86
N ALA A 177 -7.22 -4.21 -19.30
CA ALA A 177 -7.17 -3.77 -20.69
C ALA A 177 -7.17 -4.97 -21.66
N PRO A 178 -7.90 -4.87 -22.80
CA PRO A 178 -7.93 -5.93 -23.79
C PRO A 178 -6.55 -6.10 -24.47
N PRO A 179 -6.24 -7.30 -24.98
CA PRO A 179 -5.03 -7.53 -25.78
C PRO A 179 -4.93 -6.55 -26.97
N PRO A 180 -3.72 -6.13 -27.39
CA PRO A 180 -2.40 -6.60 -26.93
C PRO A 180 -1.87 -5.92 -25.65
N SER A 181 -2.60 -4.95 -25.10
CA SER A 181 -2.12 -4.08 -24.01
C SER A 181 -2.57 -4.53 -22.61
N ALA A 182 -2.63 -5.84 -22.37
CA ALA A 182 -3.12 -6.38 -21.10
C ALA A 182 -2.29 -5.86 -19.91
N SER A 183 -2.98 -5.22 -18.95
CA SER A 183 -2.36 -4.49 -17.84
C SER A 183 -1.74 -5.42 -16.78
N PHE A 184 -2.52 -6.38 -16.27
CA PHE A 184 -2.10 -7.30 -15.20
C PHE A 184 -2.31 -8.78 -15.59
N PRO A 185 -1.74 -9.26 -16.72
CA PRO A 185 -2.05 -10.59 -17.26
C PRO A 185 -1.59 -11.74 -16.34
N ALA A 186 -0.48 -11.57 -15.62
CA ALA A 186 0.01 -12.55 -14.65
C ALA A 186 -0.92 -12.65 -13.44
N LEU A 187 -1.33 -11.51 -12.86
CA LEU A 187 -2.28 -11.45 -11.75
C LEU A 187 -3.59 -12.13 -12.13
N LYS A 188 -4.21 -11.70 -13.24
CA LYS A 188 -5.48 -12.26 -13.72
C LYS A 188 -5.39 -13.77 -13.93
N ARG A 189 -4.33 -14.26 -14.59
CA ARG A 189 -4.13 -15.70 -14.81
C ARG A 189 -3.98 -16.48 -13.51
N ASN A 190 -3.21 -15.94 -12.55
CA ASN A 190 -3.00 -16.56 -11.25
C ASN A 190 -4.31 -16.64 -10.45
N GLU A 191 -5.12 -15.57 -10.46
CA GLU A 191 -6.41 -15.54 -9.77
C GLU A 191 -7.44 -16.47 -10.42
N ILE A 192 -7.56 -16.47 -11.75
CA ILE A 192 -8.45 -17.42 -12.46
C ILE A 192 -8.07 -18.87 -12.12
N LYS A 193 -6.77 -19.19 -12.11
CA LYS A 193 -6.30 -20.53 -11.77
C LYS A 193 -6.64 -20.92 -10.33
N ARG A 194 -6.53 -19.99 -9.37
CA ARG A 194 -6.68 -20.26 -7.94
C ARG A 194 -8.13 -20.18 -7.45
N PHE A 195 -8.92 -19.26 -8.00
CA PHE A 195 -10.25 -18.90 -7.50
C PHE A 195 -11.37 -19.08 -8.54
N GLY A 196 -11.03 -19.37 -9.81
CA GLY A 196 -12.00 -19.49 -10.90
C GLY A 196 -12.50 -18.15 -11.45
N GLU A 197 -12.05 -17.02 -10.90
CA GLU A 197 -12.45 -15.67 -11.30
C GLU A 197 -11.31 -14.66 -11.11
N TYR A 198 -11.40 -13.51 -11.80
CA TYR A 198 -10.52 -12.37 -11.55
C TYR A 198 -11.06 -11.52 -10.40
N ARG A 199 -10.94 -12.05 -9.18
CA ARG A 199 -11.55 -11.44 -7.99
C ARG A 199 -11.08 -10.01 -7.74
N THR A 200 -9.80 -9.69 -7.97
CA THR A 200 -9.27 -8.32 -7.78
C THR A 200 -10.09 -7.31 -8.56
N GLN A 201 -10.33 -7.57 -9.84
CA GLN A 201 -11.15 -6.67 -10.68
C GLN A 201 -12.55 -6.47 -10.07
N ARG A 202 -13.23 -7.56 -9.70
CA ARG A 202 -14.57 -7.48 -9.10
C ARG A 202 -14.56 -6.65 -7.81
N TYR A 203 -13.65 -6.95 -6.87
CA TYR A 203 -13.62 -6.28 -5.56
C TYR A 203 -13.22 -4.81 -5.68
N VAL A 204 -12.23 -4.47 -6.50
CA VAL A 204 -11.80 -3.08 -6.73
C VAL A 204 -12.93 -2.27 -7.34
N LEU A 205 -13.58 -2.77 -8.40
CA LEU A 205 -14.70 -2.07 -9.04
C LEU A 205 -15.90 -1.93 -8.09
N THR A 206 -16.20 -2.96 -7.29
CA THR A 206 -17.27 -2.88 -6.28
C THR A 206 -16.98 -1.81 -5.23
N ALA A 207 -15.75 -1.78 -4.70
CA ALA A 207 -15.34 -0.76 -3.73
C ALA A 207 -15.36 0.65 -4.34
N PHE A 208 -14.98 0.77 -5.62
CA PHE A 208 -15.03 2.03 -6.35
C PHE A 208 -16.47 2.52 -6.55
N ASP A 209 -17.38 1.62 -6.93
CA ASP A 209 -18.82 1.92 -7.07
C ASP A 209 -19.43 2.38 -5.74
N HIS A 210 -19.06 1.74 -4.62
CA HIS A 210 -19.47 2.21 -3.28
C HIS A 210 -18.98 3.62 -2.99
N LEU A 211 -17.70 3.91 -3.25
CA LEU A 211 -17.13 5.23 -3.06
C LEU A 211 -17.86 6.28 -3.90
N GLN A 212 -18.11 6.01 -5.19
CA GLN A 212 -18.86 6.93 -6.07
C GLN A 212 -20.27 7.24 -5.52
N ASN A 213 -20.90 6.27 -4.88
CA ASN A 213 -22.21 6.43 -4.23
C ASN A 213 -22.15 7.04 -2.82
N GLY A 214 -20.98 7.55 -2.40
CA GLY A 214 -20.78 8.16 -1.07
C GLY A 214 -20.70 7.15 0.07
N GLN A 215 -20.56 5.86 -0.22
CA GLN A 215 -20.40 4.82 0.80
C GLN A 215 -18.92 4.64 1.10
N LEU A 216 -18.56 4.76 2.38
CA LEU A 216 -17.19 4.54 2.83
C LEU A 216 -16.94 3.06 3.13
N PRO A 217 -15.70 2.57 2.89
CA PRO A 217 -15.29 1.28 3.40
C PRO A 217 -15.29 1.27 4.94
N ASP A 218 -15.37 0.08 5.53
CA ASP A 218 -15.31 -0.06 6.99
C ASP A 218 -14.00 0.55 7.53
N LEU A 219 -14.13 1.37 8.57
CA LEU A 219 -13.02 2.02 9.25
C LEU A 219 -12.58 1.25 10.51
N ARG A 220 -13.36 0.24 10.91
CA ARG A 220 -13.02 -0.62 12.04
C ARG A 220 -11.82 -1.48 11.67
N ILE A 221 -10.86 -1.45 12.58
CA ILE A 221 -9.72 -2.34 12.54
C ILE A 221 -10.09 -3.64 13.25
N ASP A 222 -9.76 -4.78 12.65
CA ASP A 222 -10.06 -6.10 13.21
C ASP A 222 -8.77 -6.79 13.69
N PRO A 223 -8.44 -6.77 14.99
CA PRO A 223 -7.28 -7.49 15.53
C PRO A 223 -7.37 -9.01 15.37
N GLY A 224 -8.53 -9.55 15.00
CA GLY A 224 -8.86 -10.97 15.07
C GLY A 224 -9.28 -11.36 16.49
N ALA A 225 -10.03 -12.46 16.61
CA ALA A 225 -10.41 -12.99 17.92
C ALA A 225 -9.14 -13.45 18.65
N GLY A 226 -8.72 -12.70 19.66
CA GLY A 226 -7.57 -13.03 20.47
C GLY A 226 -7.81 -14.33 21.25
N SER A 227 -7.03 -15.37 20.97
CA SER A 227 -6.66 -16.31 22.03
C SER A 227 -5.60 -15.61 22.88
N ALA A 228 -6.05 -15.02 23.99
CA ALA A 228 -5.16 -14.71 25.11
C ALA A 228 -4.58 -16.00 25.71
#